data_AF-A0AAN8WGR8-F1
#
_entry.id   AF-A0AAN8WGR8-F1
#
_cell.length_a   1.000
_cell.length_b   1.000
_cell.length_c   1.000
_cell.angle_alpha   90.00
_cell.angle_beta   90.00
_cell.angle_gamma   90.00
#
_symmetry.space_group_name_H-M   'P 1'
#
loop_
_entity.id
_entity.type
_entity.pdbx_description
1 polymer ?
#
loop_
_entity_poly.entity_id
_entity_poly.type
_entity_poly.pdbx_seq_one_letter_code
_entity_poly.pdbx_strand_id
1 'polypeptide(L)'
;MDSVQEDVREENLGMQDVADGGLSEYGASRKEYELQLNSVILAKSFFCRLWENSRHVTRQLERIGPTFSSFFVQSKITSFTALEETTPRNIELILNRQPPFGNRIRDQAIKLPRYELTLEQNNQVLLDRSDLKVTIRLANYLDLREGATTPRHHSCRLLIGDSDNSVVFQQRIT
;
A
#
# COMPACT_ATOMS: atom_id res chain seq x y z
N MET A 1 -9.39 11.91 29.17
CA MET A 1 -9.88 10.92 28.19
C MET A 1 -9.07 10.98 26.90
N ASP A 2 -8.42 12.10 26.56
CA ASP A 2 -7.50 12.20 25.41
C ASP A 2 -6.14 11.49 25.62
N SER A 3 -5.68 11.33 26.86
CA SER A 3 -4.36 10.76 27.20
C SER A 3 -4.21 9.28 26.81
N VAL A 4 -5.29 8.49 26.95
CA VAL A 4 -5.28 7.04 26.66
C VAL A 4 -5.29 6.78 25.14
N GLN A 5 -5.79 7.72 24.36
CA GLN A 5 -5.94 7.56 22.91
C GLN A 5 -4.68 8.00 22.14
N GLU A 6 -3.84 8.83 22.77
CA GLU A 6 -2.51 9.20 22.31
C GLU A 6 -1.48 8.11 22.65
N ASP A 7 -1.53 7.56 23.88
CA ASP A 7 -0.69 6.43 24.30
C ASP A 7 -0.86 5.19 23.40
N VAL A 8 -2.11 4.82 23.06
CA VAL A 8 -2.36 3.69 22.14
C VAL A 8 -1.83 3.98 20.73
N ARG A 9 -1.73 5.24 20.31
CA ARG A 9 -1.17 5.61 18.99
C ARG A 9 0.36 5.51 19.00
N GLU A 10 1.03 5.96 20.06
CA GLU A 10 2.49 5.85 20.19
C GLU A 10 2.95 4.39 20.36
N GLU A 11 2.21 3.57 21.12
CA GLU A 11 2.51 2.15 21.29
C GLU A 11 2.34 1.37 19.96
N ASN A 12 1.33 1.73 19.15
CA ASN A 12 1.16 1.17 17.80
C ASN A 12 2.27 1.64 16.83
N LEU A 13 2.77 2.88 16.93
CA LEU A 13 3.91 3.35 16.12
C LEU A 13 5.21 2.58 16.46
N GLY A 14 5.47 2.34 17.75
CA GLY A 14 6.64 1.58 18.20
C GLY A 14 6.59 0.10 17.77
N MET A 15 5.42 -0.53 17.83
CA MET A 15 5.22 -1.91 17.35
C MET A 15 5.37 -2.01 15.82
N GLN A 16 5.03 -0.94 15.10
CA GLN A 16 5.11 -0.85 13.64
C GLN A 16 6.54 -0.74 13.12
N ASP A 17 7.37 0.10 13.72
CA ASP A 17 8.80 0.19 13.34
C ASP A 17 9.56 -1.10 13.68
N VAL A 18 9.20 -1.77 14.78
CA VAL A 18 9.79 -3.05 15.18
C VAL A 18 9.33 -4.21 14.29
N ALA A 19 8.08 -4.23 13.84
CA ALA A 19 7.58 -5.27 12.94
C ALA A 19 8.12 -5.10 11.50
N ASP A 20 8.14 -3.87 10.97
CA ASP A 20 8.63 -3.59 9.62
C ASP A 20 10.17 -3.70 9.53
N GLY A 21 10.87 -3.40 10.63
CA GLY A 21 12.29 -3.64 10.81
C GLY A 21 12.60 -5.13 11.04
N GLY A 22 12.01 -5.75 12.05
CA GLY A 22 12.38 -7.09 12.52
C GLY A 22 11.98 -8.24 11.59
N LEU A 23 10.79 -8.22 11.00
CA LEU A 23 10.38 -9.26 10.03
C LEU A 23 11.12 -9.10 8.70
N SER A 24 11.38 -7.86 8.29
CA SER A 24 12.20 -7.59 7.11
C SER A 24 13.65 -7.99 7.32
N GLU A 25 14.23 -7.73 8.48
CA GLU A 25 15.61 -8.07 8.80
C GLU A 25 15.79 -9.59 8.93
N TYR A 26 14.80 -10.28 9.52
CA TYR A 26 14.75 -11.74 9.55
C TYR A 26 14.74 -12.34 8.14
N GLY A 27 13.88 -11.84 7.26
CA GLY A 27 13.85 -12.24 5.85
C GLY A 27 15.14 -11.86 5.09
N ALA A 28 15.71 -10.68 5.34
CA ALA A 28 16.91 -10.20 4.66
C ALA A 28 18.17 -11.04 4.95
N SER A 29 18.20 -11.75 6.09
CA SER A 29 19.26 -12.72 6.42
C SER A 29 19.22 -14.00 5.57
N ARG A 30 18.07 -14.27 4.96
CA ARG A 30 17.74 -15.45 4.18
C ARG A 30 17.78 -15.12 2.70
N LYS A 31 18.26 -16.05 1.87
CA LYS A 31 18.43 -15.80 0.43
C LYS A 31 17.16 -16.07 -0.36
N GLU A 32 16.18 -16.74 0.24
CA GLU A 32 14.94 -17.16 -0.41
C GLU A 32 14.02 -15.97 -0.72
N TYR A 33 13.77 -15.72 -2.01
CA TYR A 33 12.92 -14.63 -2.51
C TYR A 33 11.48 -14.73 -2.00
N GLU A 34 10.87 -15.90 -2.09
CA GLU A 34 9.51 -16.18 -1.63
C GLU A 34 9.36 -15.89 -0.12
N LEU A 35 10.37 -16.21 0.69
CA LEU A 35 10.33 -15.92 2.12
C LEU A 35 10.29 -14.40 2.36
N GLN A 36 11.19 -13.66 1.71
CA GLN A 36 11.25 -12.20 1.85
C GLN A 36 9.97 -11.53 1.33
N LEU A 37 9.47 -11.96 0.18
CA LEU A 37 8.23 -11.45 -0.41
C LEU A 37 7.06 -11.66 0.55
N ASN A 38 6.88 -12.88 1.06
CA ASN A 38 5.81 -13.20 1.99
C ASN A 38 5.96 -12.43 3.31
N SER A 39 7.17 -12.26 3.85
CA SER A 39 7.40 -11.42 5.03
C SER A 39 6.96 -9.97 4.81
N VAL A 40 7.28 -9.38 3.65
CA VAL A 40 6.85 -8.02 3.29
C VAL A 40 5.33 -7.91 3.16
N ILE A 41 4.71 -8.88 2.50
CA ILE A 41 3.26 -8.89 2.31
C ILE A 41 2.52 -9.07 3.65
N LEU A 42 3.03 -9.94 4.53
CA LEU A 42 2.49 -10.15 5.86
C LEU A 42 2.61 -8.90 6.73
N ALA A 43 3.77 -8.24 6.71
CA ALA A 43 3.94 -6.97 7.40
C ALA A 43 2.88 -5.97 6.94
N LYS A 44 2.77 -5.73 5.61
CA LYS A 44 1.72 -4.87 5.03
C LYS A 44 0.30 -5.27 5.45
N SER A 45 0.02 -6.58 5.49
CA SER A 45 -1.29 -7.10 5.87
C SER A 45 -1.64 -6.77 7.33
N PHE A 46 -0.65 -6.80 8.24
CA PHE A 46 -0.83 -6.37 9.62
C PHE A 46 -1.06 -4.86 9.73
N PHE A 47 -0.29 -4.06 8.99
CA PHE A 47 -0.48 -2.61 8.93
C PHE A 47 -1.88 -2.22 8.45
N CYS A 48 -2.32 -2.80 7.32
CA CYS A 48 -3.62 -2.52 6.73
C CYS A 48 -4.78 -3.26 7.41
N ARG A 49 -4.48 -4.20 8.32
CA ARG A 49 -5.44 -5.15 8.92
C ARG A 49 -6.29 -5.86 7.87
N LEU A 50 -5.66 -6.19 6.75
CA LEU A 50 -6.30 -6.73 5.56
C LEU A 50 -5.33 -7.63 4.81
N TRP A 51 -5.79 -8.81 4.40
CA TRP A 51 -5.02 -9.71 3.54
C TRP A 51 -4.80 -9.13 2.14
N GLU A 52 -3.68 -9.47 1.51
CA GLU A 52 -3.28 -9.01 0.17
C GLU A 52 -4.35 -9.22 -0.92
N ASN A 53 -5.10 -10.33 -0.82
CA ASN A 53 -6.08 -10.79 -1.80
C ASN A 53 -7.51 -10.37 -1.43
N SER A 54 -7.66 -9.45 -0.47
CA SER A 54 -8.97 -9.02 0.01
C SER A 54 -9.63 -8.04 -0.96
N ARG A 55 -10.90 -8.31 -1.27
CA ARG A 55 -11.74 -7.40 -2.07
C ARG A 55 -12.18 -6.15 -1.30
N HIS A 56 -11.99 -6.14 0.02
CA HIS A 56 -12.45 -5.09 0.93
C HIS A 56 -11.45 -3.93 1.07
N VAL A 57 -10.84 -3.49 -0.05
CA VAL A 57 -9.79 -2.46 -0.08
C VAL A 57 -10.22 -1.15 0.58
N THR A 58 -11.51 -0.83 0.51
CA THR A 58 -12.09 0.39 1.09
C THR A 58 -12.02 0.46 2.60
N ARG A 59 -11.77 -0.67 3.29
CA ARG A 59 -11.53 -0.69 4.76
C ARG A 59 -10.26 0.03 5.19
N GLN A 60 -9.34 0.30 4.25
CA GLN A 60 -8.14 1.07 4.53
C GLN A 60 -8.43 2.57 4.69
N LEU A 61 -9.61 3.03 4.25
CA LEU A 61 -10.03 4.43 4.36
C LEU A 61 -10.68 4.70 5.72
N GLU A 62 -10.49 5.91 6.24
CA GLU A 62 -11.09 6.32 7.50
C GLU A 62 -12.62 6.29 7.40
N ARG A 63 -13.27 5.84 8.48
CA ARG A 63 -14.74 5.77 8.63
C ARG A 63 -15.43 4.75 7.72
N ILE A 64 -14.69 3.86 7.06
CA ILE A 64 -15.25 2.70 6.37
C ILE A 64 -15.21 1.46 7.27
N GLY A 65 -16.37 1.14 7.85
CA GLY A 65 -16.58 -0.11 8.59
C GLY A 65 -16.82 -1.32 7.67
N PRO A 66 -16.92 -2.53 8.25
CA PRO A 66 -17.18 -3.76 7.51
C PRO A 66 -18.45 -3.68 6.63
N THR A 67 -19.53 -3.10 7.15
CA THR A 67 -20.80 -2.96 6.41
C THR A 67 -20.66 -2.11 5.15
N PHE A 68 -19.97 -0.97 5.25
CA PHE A 68 -19.73 -0.10 4.09
C PHE A 68 -18.81 -0.74 3.07
N SER A 69 -17.80 -1.46 3.54
CA SER A 69 -16.96 -2.22 2.64
C SER A 69 -17.75 -3.30 1.88
N SER A 70 -18.69 -3.98 2.54
CA SER A 70 -19.56 -4.95 1.88
C SER A 70 -20.44 -4.31 0.79
N PHE A 71 -21.00 -3.11 1.03
CA PHE A 71 -21.75 -2.39 -0.01
C PHE A 71 -20.90 -2.00 -1.22
N PHE A 72 -19.65 -1.57 -0.99
CA PHE A 72 -18.71 -1.31 -2.07
C PHE A 72 -18.41 -2.55 -2.90
N VAL A 73 -18.12 -3.68 -2.24
CA VAL A 73 -17.87 -4.96 -2.93
C VAL A 73 -19.11 -5.42 -3.71
N GLN A 74 -20.30 -5.30 -3.13
CA GLN A 74 -21.56 -5.62 -3.81
C GLN A 74 -21.80 -4.72 -5.04
N SER A 75 -21.34 -3.48 -4.98
CA SER A 75 -21.36 -2.51 -6.09
C SER A 75 -20.19 -2.66 -7.06
N LYS A 76 -19.38 -3.73 -6.94
CA LYS A 76 -18.19 -4.01 -7.75
C LYS A 76 -17.05 -2.98 -7.63
N ILE A 77 -17.06 -2.19 -6.56
CA ILE A 77 -15.98 -1.26 -6.22
C ILE A 77 -15.01 -2.00 -5.31
N THR A 78 -14.04 -2.67 -5.92
CA THR A 78 -13.05 -3.52 -5.23
C THR A 78 -11.60 -3.05 -5.39
N SER A 79 -11.38 -1.89 -6.00
CA SER A 79 -10.07 -1.23 -6.16
C SER A 79 -10.19 0.27 -5.86
N PHE A 80 -9.07 0.93 -5.51
CA PHE A 80 -9.07 2.39 -5.34
C PHE A 80 -9.32 3.12 -6.65
N THR A 81 -8.81 2.61 -7.77
CA THR A 81 -9.10 3.13 -9.12
C THR A 81 -10.61 3.15 -9.40
N ALA A 82 -11.32 2.04 -9.14
CA ALA A 82 -12.77 1.99 -9.33
C ALA A 82 -13.53 2.96 -8.41
N LEU A 83 -13.03 3.16 -7.18
CA LEU A 83 -13.60 4.12 -6.24
C LEU A 83 -13.43 5.57 -6.70
N GLU A 84 -12.30 5.90 -7.31
CA GLU A 84 -11.99 7.25 -7.81
C GLU A 84 -12.78 7.63 -9.07
N GLU A 85 -13.02 6.65 -9.94
CA GLU A 85 -13.88 6.76 -11.12
C GLU A 85 -15.36 6.91 -10.72
N THR A 86 -15.74 6.44 -9.53
CA THR A 86 -17.11 6.56 -9.02
C THR A 86 -17.39 7.99 -8.58
N THR A 87 -18.53 8.53 -9.01
CA THR A 87 -18.93 9.89 -8.60
C THR A 87 -19.25 9.95 -7.09
N PRO A 88 -18.92 11.06 -6.39
CA PRO A 88 -19.24 11.23 -4.97
C PRO A 88 -20.71 10.97 -4.63
N ARG A 89 -21.63 11.40 -5.50
CA ARG A 89 -23.07 11.19 -5.35
C ARG A 89 -23.46 9.70 -5.42
N ASN A 90 -22.81 8.92 -6.29
CA ASN A 90 -23.03 7.48 -6.35
C ASN A 90 -22.48 6.78 -5.10
N ILE A 91 -21.32 7.20 -4.59
CA ILE A 91 -20.77 6.69 -3.33
C ILE A 91 -21.76 6.93 -2.17
N GLU A 92 -22.31 8.14 -2.08
CA GLU A 92 -23.31 8.51 -1.08
C GLU A 92 -24.59 7.68 -1.20
N LEU A 93 -25.06 7.44 -2.42
CA LEU A 93 -26.23 6.61 -2.69
C LEU A 93 -26.02 5.15 -2.26
N ILE A 94 -24.88 4.55 -2.64
CA ILE A 94 -24.51 3.16 -2.29
C ILE A 94 -24.47 2.98 -0.77
N LEU A 95 -23.93 3.97 -0.06
CA LEU A 95 -23.74 3.91 1.38
C LEU A 95 -24.91 4.47 2.19
N ASN A 96 -25.95 4.97 1.52
CA ASN A 96 -27.07 5.69 2.14
C ASN A 96 -26.60 6.81 3.10
N ARG A 97 -25.65 7.63 2.63
CA ARG A 97 -25.08 8.77 3.37
C ARG A 97 -25.42 10.09 2.70
N GLN A 98 -25.40 11.16 3.50
CA GLN A 98 -25.64 12.51 3.02
C GLN A 98 -24.34 13.17 2.53
N PRO A 99 -24.43 14.12 1.58
CA PRO A 99 -23.31 14.98 1.24
C PRO A 99 -22.73 15.67 2.48
N PRO A 100 -21.40 15.89 2.58
CA PRO A 100 -20.35 15.64 1.58
C PRO A 100 -19.57 14.32 1.82
N PHE A 101 -20.23 13.25 2.28
CA PHE A 101 -19.54 12.01 2.66
C PHE A 101 -18.76 11.38 1.49
N GLY A 102 -19.34 11.35 0.29
CA GLY A 102 -18.71 10.74 -0.88
C GLY A 102 -17.46 11.48 -1.32
N ASN A 103 -17.45 12.81 -1.22
CA ASN A 103 -16.27 13.63 -1.51
C ASN A 103 -15.13 13.25 -0.56
N ARG A 104 -15.39 13.19 0.76
CA ARG A 104 -14.37 12.83 1.75
C ARG A 104 -13.76 11.44 1.54
N ILE A 105 -14.56 10.47 1.10
CA ILE A 105 -14.05 9.10 0.80
C ILE A 105 -13.21 9.10 -0.47
N ARG A 106 -13.67 9.79 -1.51
CA ARG A 106 -12.94 9.90 -2.78
C ARG A 106 -11.62 10.66 -2.62
N ASP A 107 -11.63 11.76 -1.87
CA ASP A 107 -10.44 12.55 -1.57
C ASP A 107 -9.39 11.72 -0.83
N GLN A 108 -9.82 10.85 0.09
CA GLN A 108 -8.90 9.94 0.76
C GLN A 108 -8.28 8.92 -0.20
N ALA A 109 -9.06 8.38 -1.15
CA ALA A 109 -8.53 7.44 -2.14
C ALA A 109 -7.47 8.09 -3.05
N ILE A 110 -7.70 9.35 -3.48
CA ILE A 110 -6.77 10.13 -4.30
C ILE A 110 -5.44 10.37 -3.55
N LYS A 111 -5.52 10.53 -2.23
CA LYS A 111 -4.39 10.82 -1.32
C LYS A 111 -3.66 9.57 -0.82
N LEU A 112 -3.85 8.42 -1.46
CA LEU A 112 -3.04 7.21 -1.24
C LEU A 112 -1.82 7.17 -2.17
N PRO A 113 -0.62 6.76 -1.71
CA PRO A 113 0.56 6.69 -2.56
C PRO A 113 0.38 5.80 -3.80
N ARG A 114 0.68 6.34 -5.00
CA ARG A 114 0.67 5.60 -6.27
C ARG A 114 2.06 5.49 -6.84
N TYR A 115 2.57 4.27 -6.91
CA TYR A 115 3.87 4.00 -7.48
C TYR A 115 3.74 3.47 -8.90
N GLU A 116 4.54 4.02 -9.80
CA GLU A 116 4.75 3.52 -11.15
C GLU A 116 6.14 2.92 -11.25
N LEU A 117 6.24 1.73 -11.83
CA LEU A 117 7.50 1.04 -12.07
C LEU A 117 7.74 0.93 -13.56
N THR A 118 8.92 1.35 -13.99
CA THR A 118 9.39 1.25 -15.37
C THR A 118 10.70 0.47 -15.38
N LEU A 119 10.82 -0.47 -16.32
CA LEU A 119 11.99 -1.32 -16.48
C LEU A 119 12.49 -1.16 -17.92
N GLU A 120 13.72 -0.67 -18.05
CA GLU A 120 14.39 -0.46 -19.33
C GLU A 120 15.62 -1.37 -19.37
N GLN A 121 15.76 -2.16 -20.44
CA GLN A 121 17.00 -2.91 -20.69
C GLN A 121 17.91 -2.06 -21.57
N ASN A 122 19.14 -1.83 -21.13
CA ASN A 122 20.12 -1.12 -21.95
C ASN A 122 20.60 -2.02 -23.09
N ASN A 123 20.78 -1.45 -24.29
CA ASN A 123 21.16 -2.17 -25.52
C ASN A 123 22.53 -2.87 -25.50
N GLN A 124 23.29 -2.77 -24.41
CA GLN A 124 24.53 -3.53 -24.24
C GLN A 124 24.19 -4.94 -23.73
N VAL A 125 23.56 -5.74 -24.59
CA VAL A 125 23.33 -7.15 -24.32
C VAL A 125 24.64 -7.88 -24.57
N LEU A 126 25.41 -8.11 -23.51
CA LEU A 126 26.50 -9.07 -23.55
C LEU A 126 25.89 -10.47 -23.48
N LEU A 127 26.53 -11.48 -24.09
CA LEU A 127 26.00 -12.86 -24.17
C LEU A 127 25.55 -13.45 -22.82
N ASP A 128 26.06 -12.94 -21.71
CA ASP A 128 25.85 -13.46 -20.35
C ASP A 128 25.38 -12.38 -19.34
N ARG A 129 25.26 -11.11 -19.76
CA ARG A 129 24.88 -10.01 -18.84
C ARG A 129 24.03 -8.97 -19.55
N SER A 130 22.96 -8.54 -18.87
CA SER A 130 22.09 -7.48 -19.32
C SER A 130 21.97 -6.42 -18.23
N ASP A 131 22.21 -5.17 -18.58
CA ASP A 131 22.02 -4.05 -17.68
C ASP A 131 20.55 -3.62 -17.70
N LEU A 132 19.90 -3.73 -16.54
CA LEU A 132 18.51 -3.32 -16.33
C LEU A 132 18.49 -2.02 -15.52
N LYS A 133 17.77 -1.03 -16.04
CA LYS A 133 17.47 0.20 -15.34
C LYS A 133 16.02 0.16 -14.86
N VAL A 134 15.86 0.04 -13.54
CA VAL A 134 14.55 0.08 -12.87
C VAL A 134 14.32 1.48 -12.33
N THR A 135 13.25 2.13 -12.77
CA THR A 135 12.85 3.47 -12.31
C THR A 135 11.49 3.39 -11.63
N ILE A 136 11.43 3.80 -10.36
CA ILE A 136 10.21 3.86 -9.56
C ILE A 136 9.85 5.33 -9.36
N ARG A 137 8.59 5.70 -9.63
CA ARG A 137 8.09 7.07 -9.49
C ARG A 137 6.83 7.08 -8.63
N LEU A 138 6.71 8.10 -7.79
CA LEU A 138 5.49 8.41 -7.05
C LEU A 138 4.60 9.30 -7.92
N ALA A 139 3.63 8.71 -8.61
CA ALA A 139 2.85 9.36 -9.66
C ALA A 139 1.99 10.52 -9.14
N ASN A 140 1.38 10.36 -7.96
CA ASN A 140 0.49 11.35 -7.34
C ASN A 140 1.18 12.16 -6.23
N TYR A 141 2.48 12.42 -6.36
CA TYR A 141 3.24 13.15 -5.34
C TYR A 141 2.66 14.54 -5.04
N LEU A 142 2.03 15.20 -6.03
CA LEU A 142 1.38 16.51 -5.85
C LEU A 142 0.18 16.41 -4.89
N ASP A 143 -0.69 15.42 -5.09
CA ASP A 143 -1.88 15.21 -4.25
C ASP A 143 -1.48 14.88 -2.79
N LEU A 144 -0.38 14.13 -2.62
CA LEU A 144 0.16 13.78 -1.31
C LEU A 144 0.72 14.99 -0.55
N ARG A 145 1.20 16.03 -1.25
CA ARG A 145 1.68 17.27 -0.61
C ARG A 145 0.56 18.08 0.04
N GLU A 146 -0.67 17.98 -0.48
CA GLU A 146 -1.85 18.63 0.08
C GLU A 146 -2.43 17.87 1.29
N GLY A 147 -1.89 16.69 1.58
CA GLY A 147 -2.23 15.86 2.73
C GLY A 147 -2.31 14.40 2.31
N ALA A 148 -1.61 13.51 3.00
CA ALA A 148 -1.67 12.08 2.76
C ALA A 148 -2.77 11.43 3.63
N THR A 149 -3.46 10.44 3.08
CA THR A 149 -4.40 9.60 3.85
C THR A 149 -3.69 8.65 4.79
N THR A 150 -2.43 8.38 4.51
CA THR A 150 -1.62 7.43 5.23
C THR A 150 -0.58 8.14 6.11
N PRO A 151 -0.02 7.49 7.16
CA PRO A 151 0.94 8.10 8.09
C PRO A 151 2.17 8.71 7.39
N ARG A 152 2.93 9.60 8.03
CA ARG A 152 4.06 10.29 7.36
C ARG A 152 5.22 9.38 6.90
N HIS A 153 5.24 8.12 7.30
CA HIS A 153 6.30 7.16 6.98
C HIS A 153 5.78 6.08 6.03
N HIS A 154 5.76 6.39 4.73
CA HIS A 154 5.61 5.34 3.70
C HIS A 154 6.97 4.85 3.31
N SER A 155 7.11 3.54 3.19
CA SER A 155 8.29 2.96 2.58
C SER A 155 7.89 1.95 1.52
N CYS A 156 8.64 1.95 0.43
CA CYS A 156 8.57 0.96 -0.61
C CYS A 156 9.79 0.05 -0.49
N ARG A 157 9.63 -1.23 -0.80
CA ARG A 157 10.76 -2.17 -0.91
C ARG A 157 10.76 -2.73 -2.32
N LEU A 158 11.82 -2.46 -3.06
CA LEU A 158 12.11 -3.09 -4.34
C LEU A 158 12.82 -4.42 -4.05
N LEU A 159 12.23 -5.52 -4.50
CA LEU A 159 12.78 -6.85 -4.38
C LEU A 159 12.86 -7.48 -5.77
N ILE A 160 14.03 -7.95 -6.16
CA ILE A 160 14.30 -8.62 -7.43
C ILE A 160 14.85 -10.00 -7.10
N GLY A 161 14.16 -11.03 -7.57
CA GLY A 161 14.58 -12.43 -7.47
C GLY A 161 14.96 -13.00 -8.82
N ASP A 162 15.68 -14.12 -8.81
CA ASP A 162 15.91 -14.97 -9.98
C ASP A 162 14.93 -16.15 -10.02
N SER A 163 15.07 -17.00 -11.06
CA SER A 163 14.25 -18.21 -11.23
C SER A 163 14.51 -19.28 -10.17
N ASP A 164 15.65 -19.20 -9.47
CA ASP A 164 16.08 -20.19 -8.47
C ASP A 164 15.65 -19.77 -7.05
N ASN A 165 14.65 -18.88 -6.96
CA ASN A 165 14.11 -18.35 -5.72
C ASN A 165 15.19 -17.65 -4.86
N SER A 166 16.21 -17.05 -5.49
CA SER A 166 17.24 -16.30 -4.79
C SER A 166 17.05 -14.80 -4.98
N VAL A 167 17.26 -14.03 -3.93
CA VAL A 167 17.20 -12.56 -3.99
C VAL A 167 18.47 -12.02 -4.65
N VAL A 168 18.29 -11.39 -5.80
CA VAL A 168 19.35 -10.74 -6.59
C VAL A 168 19.58 -9.30 -6.12
N PHE A 169 18.50 -8.59 -5.81
CA PHE A 169 18.57 -7.20 -5.38
C PHE A 169 17.43 -6.87 -4.42
N GLN A 170 17.75 -6.13 -3.36
CA GLN A 170 16.76 -5.57 -2.45
C GLN A 170 17.12 -4.14 -2.07
N GLN A 171 16.14 -3.25 -2.07
CA GLN A 171 16.33 -1.87 -1.63
C GLN A 171 15.06 -1.32 -0.99
N ARG A 172 15.21 -0.66 0.16
CA ARG A 172 14.16 0.15 0.77
C ARG A 172 14.24 1.58 0.23
N ILE A 173 13.11 2.11 -0.22
CA ILE A 173 12.92 3.47 -0.72
C ILE A 173 11.96 4.17 0.24
N THR A 174 12.38 5.29 0.81
CA THR A 174 11.62 6.11 1.76
C THR A 174 11.34 7.48 1.18
#